data_AF-A0A5A9FJM2-F1
#
_entry.id   AF-A0A5A9FJM2-F1
#
_cell.length_a   1.000
_cell.length_b   1.000
_cell.length_c   1.000
_cell.angle_alpha   90.00
_cell.angle_beta   90.00
_cell.angle_gamma   90.00
#
_symmetry.space_group_name_H-M   'P 1'
#
loop_
_entity.id
_entity.type
_entity.pdbx_description
1 polymer ?
#
loop_
_entity_poly.entity_id
_entity_poly.type
_entity_poly.pdbx_seq_one_letter_code
_entity_poly.pdbx_strand_id
1 'polypeptide(L)'
;MATKRKTAASAAPATAPSAAAPVFEAPVESWADTILRTNFASVEQDSIVLLQAASSLLESDSPDPDKVNIALDQNLKLWIAIKTVLLNDDCPVEPEVKANLRNLAQYVVSTTMLATQGAIETSKLVSLARLNMNIAEGLLSGQRNRMIQERAYQIWEEEGRPEGREQEHWLRAEAEVSGLFKV
;
A
#
# COMPACT_ATOMS: atom_id res chain seq x y z
N MET A 1 44.14 65.29 -43.87
CA MET A 1 43.20 64.16 -44.02
C MET A 1 43.26 63.33 -42.74
N ALA A 2 42.20 63.34 -41.94
CA ALA A 2 42.17 62.77 -40.61
C ALA A 2 41.75 61.29 -40.66
N THR A 3 42.65 60.41 -40.22
CA THR A 3 42.47 58.95 -40.18
C THR A 3 41.73 58.57 -38.90
N LYS A 4 40.49 58.08 -39.03
CA LYS A 4 39.69 57.54 -37.92
C LYS A 4 40.29 56.22 -37.44
N ARG A 5 40.69 56.17 -36.16
CA ARG A 5 40.84 54.94 -35.37
C ARG A 5 39.44 54.37 -35.10
N LYS A 6 39.20 53.11 -35.47
CA LYS A 6 38.05 52.32 -34.99
C LYS A 6 38.59 51.22 -34.09
N THR A 7 38.11 51.27 -32.86
CA THR A 7 38.46 50.43 -31.72
C THR A 7 38.02 48.99 -31.90
N ALA A 8 38.89 48.08 -31.44
CA ALA A 8 38.59 46.67 -31.23
C ALA A 8 37.62 46.52 -30.04
N ALA A 9 36.58 45.71 -30.19
CA ALA A 9 35.68 45.29 -29.13
C ALA A 9 35.68 43.76 -29.06
N SER A 10 35.99 43.26 -27.86
CA SER A 10 35.97 41.87 -27.43
C SER A 10 34.60 41.53 -26.84
N ALA A 11 33.94 40.48 -27.32
CA ALA A 11 32.78 39.78 -26.71
C ALA A 11 32.44 38.57 -27.62
N ALA A 12 32.05 37.37 -27.23
CA ALA A 12 31.85 36.63 -25.97
C ALA A 12 31.83 35.13 -26.39
N PRO A 13 32.07 34.15 -25.49
CA PRO A 13 32.00 32.74 -25.85
C PRO A 13 30.54 32.29 -25.99
N ALA A 14 30.24 31.55 -27.06
CA ALA A 14 28.92 31.01 -27.32
C ALA A 14 28.53 29.94 -26.28
N THR A 15 27.48 30.20 -25.52
CA THR A 15 26.80 29.23 -24.66
C THR A 15 26.03 28.25 -25.54
N ALA A 16 26.48 26.99 -25.57
CA ALA A 16 25.71 25.89 -26.15
C ALA A 16 24.43 25.64 -25.31
N PRO A 17 23.28 25.30 -25.93
CA PRO A 17 22.10 24.94 -25.17
C PRO A 17 22.33 23.59 -24.48
N SER A 18 22.23 23.60 -23.15
CA SER A 18 22.20 22.40 -22.31
C SER A 18 20.95 21.60 -22.66
N ALA A 19 21.11 20.48 -23.36
CA ALA A 19 20.05 19.53 -23.58
C ALA A 19 19.72 18.87 -22.23
N ALA A 20 18.60 19.29 -21.63
CA ALA A 20 18.04 18.62 -20.46
C ALA A 20 17.77 17.16 -20.83
N ALA A 21 18.49 16.24 -20.18
CA ALA A 21 18.17 14.82 -20.23
C ALA A 21 16.73 14.63 -19.76
N PRO A 22 15.94 13.73 -20.38
CA PRO A 22 14.61 13.43 -19.88
C PRO A 22 14.77 12.88 -18.46
N VAL A 23 14.18 13.58 -17.49
CA VAL A 23 13.94 13.03 -16.16
C VAL A 23 12.97 11.87 -16.40
N PHE A 24 13.49 10.65 -16.43
CA PHE A 24 12.68 9.45 -16.38
C PHE A 24 12.10 9.42 -14.96
N GLU A 25 10.98 10.09 -14.73
CA GLU A 25 10.16 9.86 -13.54
C GLU A 25 9.88 8.36 -13.52
N ALA A 26 10.40 7.67 -12.51
CA ALA A 26 10.07 6.27 -12.30
C ALA A 26 8.54 6.15 -12.32
N PRO A 27 7.97 5.12 -12.98
CA PRO A 27 6.52 4.95 -12.98
C PRO A 27 6.05 4.93 -11.52
N VAL A 28 5.09 5.79 -11.18
CA VAL A 28 4.41 5.70 -9.88
C VAL A 28 3.88 4.27 -9.78
N GLU A 29 4.49 3.46 -8.92
CA GLU A 29 4.13 2.05 -8.79
C GLU A 29 2.63 1.95 -8.49
N SER A 30 1.92 1.13 -9.28
CA SER A 30 0.53 0.87 -8.98
C SER A 30 0.41 0.09 -7.67
N TRP A 31 -0.69 0.28 -6.96
CA TRP A 31 -1.08 -0.59 -5.84
C TRP A 31 -1.04 -2.08 -6.22
N ALA A 32 -1.46 -2.41 -7.45
CA ALA A 32 -1.41 -3.76 -7.99
C ALA A 32 0.03 -4.30 -8.09
N ASP A 33 0.95 -3.49 -8.62
CA ASP A 33 2.37 -3.86 -8.76
C ASP A 33 3.02 -4.07 -7.40
N THR A 34 2.64 -3.26 -6.41
CA THR A 34 3.12 -3.39 -5.04
C THR A 34 2.70 -4.72 -4.44
N ILE A 35 1.41 -5.07 -4.48
CA ILE A 35 0.91 -6.35 -3.94
C ILE A 35 1.53 -7.55 -4.67
N LEU A 36 1.68 -7.48 -5.99
CA LEU A 36 2.30 -8.56 -6.77
C LEU A 36 3.76 -8.76 -6.38
N ARG A 37 4.50 -7.68 -6.13
CA ARG A 37 5.90 -7.74 -5.72
C ARG A 37 6.06 -8.26 -4.29
N THR A 38 5.25 -7.77 -3.35
CA THR A 38 5.35 -8.16 -1.93
C THR A 38 4.79 -9.55 -1.69
N ASN A 39 3.84 -10.03 -2.51
CA ASN A 39 3.18 -11.33 -2.36
C ASN A 39 2.54 -11.53 -0.97
N PHE A 40 2.06 -10.44 -0.34
CA PHE A 40 1.62 -10.38 1.06
C PHE A 40 2.69 -10.68 2.13
N ALA A 41 3.98 -10.67 1.76
CA ALA A 41 5.07 -10.87 2.71
C ALA A 41 5.45 -9.61 3.51
N SER A 42 5.06 -8.42 3.04
CA SER A 42 5.40 -7.15 3.65
C SER A 42 4.15 -6.47 4.21
N VAL A 43 3.68 -6.96 5.35
CA VAL A 43 2.42 -6.54 5.99
C VAL A 43 2.26 -5.02 6.07
N GLU A 44 3.30 -4.29 6.44
CA GLU A 44 3.26 -2.83 6.51
C GLU A 44 2.92 -2.20 5.15
N GLN A 45 3.71 -2.53 4.12
CA GLN A 45 3.50 -2.03 2.76
C GLN A 45 2.14 -2.44 2.19
N ASP A 46 1.73 -3.70 2.40
CA ASP A 46 0.47 -4.23 1.90
C ASP A 46 -0.73 -3.55 2.55
N SER A 47 -0.62 -3.25 3.85
CA SER A 47 -1.64 -2.54 4.61
C SER A 47 -1.74 -1.07 4.18
N ILE A 48 -0.60 -0.40 3.93
CA ILE A 48 -0.58 0.97 3.42
C ILE A 48 -1.31 1.05 2.07
N VAL A 49 -1.04 0.12 1.15
CA VAL A 49 -1.70 0.07 -0.15
C VAL A 49 -3.22 -0.07 -0.02
N LEU A 50 -3.68 -0.96 0.86
CA LEU A 50 -5.10 -1.15 1.12
C LEU A 50 -5.75 0.11 1.72
N LEU A 51 -5.07 0.78 2.67
CA LEU A 51 -5.55 2.03 3.27
C LEU A 51 -5.60 3.17 2.25
N GLN A 52 -4.61 3.29 1.38
CA GLN A 52 -4.60 4.27 0.28
C GLN A 52 -5.75 4.02 -0.71
N ALA A 53 -5.99 2.77 -1.07
CA ALA A 53 -7.13 2.41 -1.92
C ALA A 53 -8.46 2.75 -1.25
N ALA A 54 -8.59 2.53 0.06
CA ALA A 54 -9.75 2.93 0.82
C ALA A 54 -9.95 4.46 0.82
N SER A 55 -8.89 5.23 1.08
CA SER A 55 -8.93 6.71 1.05
C SER A 55 -9.36 7.22 -0.32
N SER A 56 -8.77 6.67 -1.39
CA SER A 56 -9.11 7.06 -2.77
C SER A 56 -10.57 6.81 -3.12
N LEU A 57 -11.15 5.68 -2.69
CA LEU A 57 -12.56 5.40 -2.88
C LEU A 57 -13.46 6.40 -2.14
N LEU A 58 -13.11 6.77 -0.90
CA LEU A 58 -13.87 7.73 -0.10
C LEU A 58 -13.77 9.16 -0.64
N GLU A 59 -12.58 9.57 -1.08
CA GLU A 59 -12.32 10.89 -1.67
C GLU A 59 -12.93 11.04 -3.06
N SER A 60 -13.21 9.93 -3.74
CA SER A 60 -13.85 9.93 -5.05
C SER A 60 -15.33 10.32 -5.04
N ASP A 61 -15.98 10.33 -3.86
CA ASP A 61 -17.38 10.76 -3.68
C ASP A 61 -17.53 12.25 -4.01
N SER A 62 -17.66 12.51 -5.30
CA SER A 62 -17.69 13.83 -5.91
C SER A 62 -18.69 13.82 -7.06
N PRO A 63 -19.23 14.98 -7.47
CA PRO A 63 -20.15 15.05 -8.60
C PRO A 63 -19.50 14.70 -9.95
N ASP A 64 -18.18 14.48 -9.98
CA ASP A 64 -17.42 14.11 -11.17
C ASP A 64 -17.36 12.57 -11.32
N PRO A 65 -18.08 12.00 -12.31
CA PRO A 65 -18.12 10.55 -12.50
C PRO A 65 -16.78 9.96 -12.93
N ASP A 66 -15.88 10.75 -13.53
CA ASP A 66 -14.59 10.25 -14.01
C ASP A 66 -13.67 9.91 -12.85
N LYS A 67 -13.72 10.69 -11.76
CA LYS A 67 -12.95 10.41 -10.53
C LYS A 67 -13.37 9.10 -9.87
N VAL A 68 -14.68 8.87 -9.78
CA VAL A 68 -15.24 7.62 -9.25
C VAL A 68 -14.79 6.44 -10.10
N ASN A 69 -14.86 6.55 -11.43
CA ASN A 69 -14.44 5.49 -12.34
C ASN A 69 -12.94 5.18 -12.24
N ILE A 70 -12.09 6.20 -12.10
CA ILE A 70 -10.63 6.01 -11.91
C ILE A 70 -10.34 5.28 -10.60
N ALA A 71 -10.94 5.71 -9.48
CA ALA A 71 -10.74 5.07 -8.18
C ALA A 71 -11.21 3.60 -8.18
N LEU A 72 -12.33 3.33 -8.84
CA LEU A 72 -12.86 1.97 -9.03
C LEU A 72 -11.95 1.10 -9.89
N ASP A 73 -11.41 1.62 -10.99
CA ASP A 73 -10.46 0.89 -11.85
C ASP A 73 -9.18 0.55 -11.10
N GLN A 74 -8.62 1.49 -10.34
CA GLN A 74 -7.45 1.25 -9.49
C GLN A 74 -7.74 0.20 -8.40
N ASN A 75 -8.90 0.29 -7.74
CA ASN A 75 -9.33 -0.71 -6.77
C ASN A 75 -9.54 -2.08 -7.42
N LEU A 76 -10.10 -2.14 -8.63
CA LEU A 76 -10.27 -3.40 -9.36
C LEU A 76 -8.92 -4.06 -9.67
N LYS A 77 -7.95 -3.28 -10.17
CA LYS A 77 -6.57 -3.76 -10.44
C LYS A 77 -5.91 -4.29 -9.18
N LEU A 78 -6.04 -3.58 -8.06
CA LEU A 78 -5.58 -4.04 -6.75
C LEU A 78 -6.20 -5.39 -6.38
N TRP A 79 -7.51 -5.55 -6.50
CA TRP A 79 -8.19 -6.80 -6.15
C TRP A 79 -7.87 -7.96 -7.08
N ILE A 80 -7.58 -7.70 -8.36
CA ILE A 80 -7.06 -8.71 -9.30
C ILE A 80 -5.65 -9.16 -8.87
N ALA A 81 -4.78 -8.22 -8.49
CA ALA A 81 -3.45 -8.53 -7.97
C ALA A 81 -3.54 -9.37 -6.69
N ILE A 82 -4.38 -8.98 -5.73
CA ILE A 82 -4.65 -9.74 -4.50
C ILE A 82 -5.11 -11.16 -4.85
N LYS A 83 -6.11 -11.31 -5.72
CA LYS A 83 -6.60 -12.63 -6.15
C LYS A 83 -5.48 -13.49 -6.78
N THR A 84 -4.59 -12.87 -7.55
CA THR A 84 -3.47 -13.54 -8.20
C THR A 84 -2.45 -14.03 -7.17
N VAL A 85 -2.06 -13.19 -6.23
CA VAL A 85 -1.14 -13.54 -5.13
C VAL A 85 -1.70 -14.65 -4.24
N LEU A 86 -3.02 -14.67 -4.01
CA LEU A 86 -3.66 -15.72 -3.21
C LEU A 86 -3.69 -17.10 -3.89
N LEU A 87 -3.36 -17.19 -5.18
CA LEU A 87 -3.15 -18.46 -5.88
C LEU A 87 -1.74 -18.99 -5.68
N ASN A 88 -0.80 -18.17 -5.22
CA ASN A 88 0.58 -18.57 -4.98
C ASN A 88 0.66 -19.37 -3.67
N ASP A 89 1.30 -20.54 -3.74
CA ASP A 89 1.52 -21.39 -2.57
C ASP A 89 2.44 -20.70 -1.55
N ASP A 90 3.42 -19.93 -2.02
CA ASP A 90 4.40 -19.19 -1.21
C ASP A 90 3.82 -17.96 -0.48
N CYS A 91 2.55 -17.61 -0.72
CA CYS A 91 1.92 -16.49 -0.01
C CYS A 91 1.76 -16.85 1.49
N PRO A 92 2.27 -16.03 2.44
CA PRO A 92 2.35 -16.38 3.86
C PRO A 92 1.02 -16.25 4.62
N VAL A 93 -0.08 -16.01 3.92
CA VAL A 93 -1.43 -15.91 4.49
C VAL A 93 -1.96 -17.31 4.80
N GLU A 94 -2.62 -17.46 5.95
CA GLU A 94 -3.20 -18.74 6.38
C GLU A 94 -4.27 -19.25 5.40
N PRO A 95 -4.39 -20.58 5.14
CA PRO A 95 -5.30 -21.11 4.12
C PRO A 95 -6.77 -20.70 4.27
N GLU A 96 -7.27 -20.62 5.50
CA GLU A 96 -8.65 -20.17 5.78
C GLU A 96 -8.83 -18.68 5.42
N VAL A 97 -7.86 -17.85 5.78
CA VAL A 97 -7.84 -16.42 5.43
C VAL A 97 -7.72 -16.24 3.91
N LYS A 98 -6.91 -17.05 3.22
CA LYS A 98 -6.83 -17.07 1.74
C LYS A 98 -8.20 -17.36 1.12
N ALA A 99 -8.92 -18.36 1.62
CA ALA A 99 -10.24 -18.72 1.11
C ALA A 99 -11.25 -17.57 1.31
N ASN A 100 -11.25 -16.95 2.48
CA ASN A 100 -12.13 -15.81 2.79
C ASN A 100 -11.82 -14.59 1.89
N LEU A 101 -10.54 -14.25 1.71
CA LEU A 101 -10.13 -13.15 0.84
C LEU A 101 -10.47 -13.41 -0.63
N ARG A 102 -10.44 -14.67 -1.10
CA ARG A 102 -10.88 -15.03 -2.45
C ARG A 102 -12.36 -14.77 -2.68
N ASN A 103 -13.20 -15.08 -1.68
CA ASN A 103 -14.64 -14.79 -1.75
C ASN A 103 -14.89 -13.27 -1.80
N LEU A 104 -14.17 -12.50 -1.00
CA LEU A 104 -14.22 -11.04 -1.02
C LEU A 104 -13.75 -10.47 -2.36
N ALA A 105 -12.64 -10.96 -2.91
CA ALA A 105 -12.14 -10.53 -4.22
C ALA A 105 -13.18 -10.77 -5.31
N GLN A 106 -13.89 -11.91 -5.27
CA GLN A 106 -14.96 -12.19 -6.22
C GLN A 106 -16.13 -11.21 -6.09
N TYR A 107 -16.51 -10.84 -4.86
CA TYR A 107 -17.55 -9.83 -4.60
C TYR A 107 -17.13 -8.44 -5.09
N VAL A 108 -15.90 -8.01 -4.78
CA VAL A 108 -15.40 -6.69 -5.18
C VAL A 108 -15.29 -6.57 -6.69
N VAL A 109 -14.71 -7.57 -7.37
CA VAL A 109 -14.64 -7.59 -8.84
C VAL A 109 -16.03 -7.47 -9.46
N SER A 110 -17.00 -8.24 -8.96
CA SER A 110 -18.37 -8.22 -9.48
C SER A 110 -19.06 -6.88 -9.24
N THR A 111 -18.91 -6.32 -8.03
CA THR A 111 -19.50 -5.03 -7.65
C THR A 111 -18.89 -3.88 -8.45
N THR A 112 -17.58 -3.88 -8.64
CA THR A 112 -16.84 -2.86 -9.41
C THR A 112 -17.11 -2.95 -10.92
N MET A 113 -17.34 -4.14 -11.47
CA MET A 113 -17.72 -4.32 -12.88
C MET A 113 -19.17 -3.87 -13.18
N LEU A 114 -20.10 -4.09 -12.25
CA LEU A 114 -21.48 -3.62 -12.39
C LEU A 114 -21.55 -2.09 -12.24
N ALA A 115 -20.69 -1.55 -11.40
CA ALA A 115 -20.53 -0.14 -11.15
C ALA A 115 -20.03 0.66 -12.35
N THR A 116 -19.08 0.15 -13.12
CA THR A 116 -18.58 0.84 -14.33
C THR A 116 -19.60 0.89 -15.46
N GLN A 117 -20.74 0.19 -15.33
CA GLN A 117 -21.83 0.16 -16.30
C GLN A 117 -22.99 1.13 -15.96
N GLY A 118 -22.88 1.94 -14.90
CA GLY A 118 -23.93 2.88 -14.49
C GLY A 118 -23.52 3.81 -13.34
N ALA A 119 -24.48 4.49 -12.72
CA ALA A 119 -24.20 5.28 -11.53
C ALA A 119 -24.03 4.36 -10.31
N ILE A 120 -22.86 4.39 -9.68
CA ILE A 120 -22.65 3.79 -8.37
C ILE A 120 -23.45 4.55 -7.31
N GLU A 121 -24.05 3.83 -6.39
CA GLU A 121 -24.49 4.40 -5.11
C GLU A 121 -23.29 4.65 -4.19
N THR A 122 -23.18 5.83 -3.59
CA THR A 122 -22.12 6.16 -2.61
C THR A 122 -21.98 5.11 -1.50
N SER A 123 -23.07 4.45 -1.11
CA SER A 123 -23.08 3.34 -0.15
C SER A 123 -22.15 2.18 -0.53
N LYS A 124 -22.01 1.89 -1.83
CA LYS A 124 -21.13 0.83 -2.36
C LYS A 124 -19.65 1.24 -2.28
N LEU A 125 -19.31 2.49 -2.57
CA LEU A 125 -17.93 3.00 -2.40
C LEU A 125 -17.47 2.88 -0.95
N VAL A 126 -18.33 3.32 -0.02
CA VAL A 126 -18.06 3.20 1.42
C VAL A 126 -17.89 1.73 1.82
N SER A 127 -18.69 0.82 1.26
CA SER A 127 -18.58 -0.61 1.54
C SER A 127 -17.25 -1.19 1.04
N LEU A 128 -16.81 -0.82 -0.17
CA LEU A 128 -15.52 -1.24 -0.72
C LEU A 128 -14.34 -0.69 0.10
N ALA A 129 -14.40 0.59 0.48
CA ALA A 129 -13.38 1.21 1.33
C ALA A 129 -13.27 0.51 2.69
N ARG A 130 -14.40 0.18 3.33
CA ARG A 130 -14.43 -0.56 4.60
C ARG A 130 -13.80 -1.95 4.48
N LEU A 131 -14.04 -2.66 3.37
CA LEU A 131 -13.40 -3.96 3.14
C LEU A 131 -11.88 -3.82 3.10
N ASN A 132 -11.36 -2.84 2.36
CA ASN A 132 -9.92 -2.59 2.29
C ASN A 132 -9.34 -2.25 3.68
N MET A 133 -10.01 -1.41 4.46
CA MET A 133 -9.59 -1.05 5.82
C MET A 133 -9.58 -2.25 6.77
N ASN A 134 -10.63 -3.07 6.77
CA ASN A 134 -10.71 -4.26 7.63
C ASN A 134 -9.60 -5.27 7.32
N ILE A 135 -9.22 -5.41 6.04
CA ILE A 135 -8.12 -6.29 5.65
C ILE A 135 -6.79 -5.71 6.11
N ALA A 136 -6.55 -4.41 5.91
CA ALA A 136 -5.34 -3.75 6.42
C ALA A 136 -5.21 -3.89 7.94
N GLU A 137 -6.31 -3.69 8.68
CA GLU A 137 -6.36 -3.89 10.14
C GLU A 137 -6.07 -5.34 10.53
N GLY A 138 -6.67 -6.31 9.82
CA GLY A 138 -6.43 -7.73 10.02
C GLY A 138 -4.96 -8.13 9.81
N LEU A 139 -4.32 -7.58 8.78
CA LEU A 139 -2.90 -7.83 8.49
C LEU A 139 -2.00 -7.27 9.60
N LEU A 140 -2.20 -5.99 9.97
CA LEU A 140 -1.42 -5.32 11.01
C LEU A 140 -1.59 -5.97 12.39
N SER A 141 -2.83 -6.34 12.76
CA SER A 141 -3.11 -7.04 14.02
C SER A 141 -2.49 -8.44 14.03
N GLY A 142 -2.57 -9.18 12.92
CA GLY A 142 -1.91 -10.48 12.77
C GLY A 142 -0.38 -10.41 12.90
N GLN A 143 0.27 -9.41 12.29
CA GLN A 143 1.71 -9.19 12.45
C GLN A 143 2.06 -8.84 13.91
N ARG A 144 1.31 -7.93 14.53
CA ARG A 144 1.51 -7.55 15.93
C ARG A 144 1.40 -8.75 16.86
N ASN A 145 0.37 -9.57 16.70
CA ASN A 145 0.17 -10.77 17.51
C ASN A 145 1.34 -11.76 17.38
N ARG A 146 1.88 -11.95 16.18
CA ARG A 146 3.09 -12.77 15.97
C ARG A 146 4.30 -12.21 16.71
N MET A 147 4.54 -10.90 16.62
CA MET A 147 5.64 -10.25 17.36
C MET A 147 5.48 -10.40 18.87
N ILE A 148 4.25 -10.26 19.39
CA ILE A 148 3.95 -10.46 20.81
C ILE A 148 4.22 -11.91 21.22
N GLN A 149 3.76 -12.87 20.43
CA GLN A 149 3.97 -14.29 20.69
C GLN A 149 5.47 -14.65 20.71
N GLU A 150 6.23 -14.21 19.70
CA GLU A 150 7.67 -14.42 19.62
C GLU A 150 8.39 -13.81 20.81
N ARG A 151 8.01 -12.58 21.20
CA ARG A 151 8.64 -11.90 22.33
C ARG A 151 8.27 -12.54 23.66
N ALA A 152 7.02 -12.98 23.84
CA ALA A 152 6.58 -13.70 25.04
C ALA A 152 7.36 -15.02 25.19
N TYR A 153 7.58 -15.73 24.08
CA TYR A 153 8.39 -16.95 24.06
C TYR A 153 9.85 -16.67 24.45
N GLN A 154 10.47 -15.61 23.92
CA GLN A 154 11.83 -15.21 24.31
C GLN A 154 11.93 -14.90 25.80
N ILE A 155 10.99 -14.13 26.35
CA ILE A 155 10.96 -13.81 27.80
C ILE A 155 10.87 -15.11 28.62
N TRP A 156 9.99 -16.05 28.21
CA TRP A 156 9.86 -17.34 28.88
C TRP A 156 11.15 -18.17 28.83
N GLU A 157 11.86 -18.18 27.69
CA GLU A 157 13.15 -18.85 27.58
C GLU A 157 14.26 -18.19 28.42
N GLU A 158 14.33 -16.86 28.43
CA GLU A 158 15.28 -16.06 29.23
C GLU A 158 15.09 -16.31 30.73
N GLU A 159 13.86 -16.52 31.18
CA GLU A 159 13.52 -16.82 32.59
C GLU A 159 13.68 -18.30 32.97
N GLY A 160 14.17 -19.15 32.05
CA GLY A 160 14.43 -20.55 32.33
C GLY A 160 13.19 -21.44 32.27
N ARG A 161 12.19 -21.05 31.48
CA ARG A 161 10.98 -21.82 31.19
C ARG A 161 10.07 -22.10 32.39
N PRO A 162 9.71 -21.08 33.19
CA PRO A 162 8.79 -21.26 34.31
C PRO A 162 7.39 -21.68 33.83
N GLU A 163 6.69 -22.50 34.62
CA GLU A 163 5.29 -22.88 34.34
C GLU A 163 4.30 -21.89 34.99
N GLY A 164 3.15 -21.67 34.36
CA GLY A 164 2.02 -20.94 34.94
C GLY A 164 2.15 -19.40 34.93
N ARG A 165 3.10 -18.85 34.17
CA ARG A 165 3.33 -17.39 34.02
C ARG A 165 3.11 -16.89 32.59
N GLU A 166 2.41 -17.67 31.76
CA GLU A 166 2.22 -17.38 30.33
C GLU A 166 1.56 -16.01 30.12
N GLN A 167 0.59 -15.65 30.98
CA GLN A 167 -0.10 -14.36 30.92
C GLN A 167 0.83 -13.19 31.27
N GLU A 168 1.74 -13.35 32.22
CA GLU A 168 2.72 -12.32 32.58
C GLU A 168 3.70 -12.08 31.44
N HIS A 169 4.21 -13.15 30.83
CA HIS A 169 5.10 -13.07 29.66
C HIS A 169 4.41 -12.41 28.47
N TRP A 170 3.14 -12.75 28.23
CA TRP A 170 2.34 -12.12 27.18
C TRP A 170 2.16 -10.62 27.41
N LEU A 171 1.71 -10.20 28.59
CA LEU A 171 1.49 -8.78 28.91
C LEU A 171 2.79 -7.98 28.82
N ARG A 172 3.92 -8.56 29.25
CA ARG A 172 5.24 -7.94 29.13
C ARG A 172 5.65 -7.78 27.67
N ALA A 173 5.50 -8.82 26.86
CA ALA A 173 5.77 -8.78 25.43
C ALA A 173 4.87 -7.76 24.69
N GLU A 174 3.58 -7.72 25.03
CA GLU A 174 2.64 -6.75 24.47
C GLU A 174 3.05 -5.31 24.79
N ALA A 175 3.46 -5.03 26.02
CA ALA A 175 3.95 -3.71 26.42
C ALA A 175 5.23 -3.31 25.65
N GLU A 176 6.17 -4.25 25.49
CA GLU A 176 7.41 -4.03 24.74
C GLU A 176 7.13 -3.76 23.25
N VAL A 177 6.30 -4.59 22.61
CA VAL A 177 5.91 -4.44 21.20
C VAL A 177 5.12 -3.17 20.97
N SER A 178 4.15 -2.85 21.84
CA SER A 178 3.37 -1.61 21.77
C SER A 178 4.24 -0.36 21.93
N GLY A 179 5.27 -0.43 22.78
CA GLY A 179 6.26 0.64 22.94
C GLY A 179 7.05 0.95 21.66
N LEU A 180 7.34 -0.05 20.83
CA LEU A 180 8.07 0.12 19.57
C LEU A 180 7.25 0.88 18.50
N PHE A 181 5.92 0.79 18.55
CA PHE A 181 5.03 1.44 17.58
C PHE A 181 4.57 2.84 18.01
N LYS A 182 4.98 3.32 19.19
CA LYS A 182 4.73 4.70 19.64
C LYS A 182 5.94 5.58 19.31
N VAL A 183 5.93 6.21 18.14
CA VAL A 183 6.84 7.32 17.75
C VAL A 183 6.01 8.47 17.19
#